data_AF-A0A6V7HUY9-F1
#
_entry.id   AF-A0A6V7HUY9-F1
#
_cell.length_a   1.000
_cell.length_b   1.000
_cell.length_c   1.000
_cell.angle_alpha   90.00
_cell.angle_beta   90.00
_cell.angle_gamma   90.00
#
_symmetry.space_group_name_H-M   'P 1'
#
loop_
_entity.id
_entity.type
_entity.pdbx_description
1 polymer ?
#
loop_
_entity_poly.entity_id
_entity_poly.type
_entity_poly.pdbx_seq_one_letter_code
_entity_poly.pdbx_strand_id
1 'polypeptide(L)' 'MVRKLKYHEQKLLKKVDFISWKEDNNLHEIKIMKKYRIPKHEDYTA' A
#
# COMPACT_ATOMS: atom_id res chain seq x y z
N MET A 1 9.42 -9.90 -1.40
CA MET A 1 9.05 -11.24 -0.87
C MET A 1 9.12 -11.15 0.65
N VAL A 2 7.99 -11.29 1.37
CA VAL A 2 7.93 -11.08 2.83
C VAL A 2 7.64 -12.41 3.53
N ARG A 3 8.44 -12.76 4.53
CA ARG A 3 8.23 -13.95 5.36
C ARG A 3 7.01 -13.74 6.26
N LYS A 4 6.20 -14.80 6.47
CA LYS A 4 5.13 -14.81 7.47
C LYS A 4 5.72 -14.75 8.88
N LEU A 5 5.35 -13.72 9.65
CA LEU A 5 5.75 -13.55 11.05
C LEU A 5 5.05 -14.59 11.95
N LYS A 6 5.77 -15.13 12.92
CA LYS A 6 5.22 -15.98 13.99
C LYS A 6 4.43 -15.13 15.00
N TYR A 7 3.59 -15.77 15.81
CA TYR A 7 2.70 -15.08 16.76
C TYR A 7 3.43 -14.10 17.69
N HIS A 8 4.58 -14.48 18.23
CA HIS A 8 5.38 -13.60 19.11
C HIS A 8 5.98 -12.40 18.35
N GLU A 9 6.39 -12.60 17.10
CA GLU A 9 6.91 -11.54 16.24
C GLU A 9 5.81 -10.54 15.87
N GLN A 10 4.59 -11.02 15.56
CA GLN A 10 3.42 -10.18 15.32
C GLN A 10 3.00 -9.38 16.55
N LYS A 11 3.16 -9.95 17.76
CA LYS A 11 2.85 -9.26 19.01
C LYS A 11 3.81 -8.10 19.29
N LEU A 12 5.06 -8.19 18.86
CA LEU A 12 6.05 -7.11 18.93
C LEU A 12 5.84 -6.07 17.83
N LEU A 13 5.51 -6.50 16.62
CA LEU A 13 5.37 -5.65 15.43
C LEU A 13 3.93 -5.20 15.16
N LYS A 14 3.17 -4.86 16.20
CA LYS A 14 1.74 -4.50 16.05
C LYS A 14 1.45 -3.23 15.25
N LYS A 15 2.40 -2.29 15.22
CA LYS A 15 2.25 -0.98 14.56
C LYS A 15 2.95 -0.91 13.20
N VAL A 16 3.70 -1.94 12.83
CA VAL A 16 4.54 -1.93 11.63
C VAL A 16 3.85 -2.76 10.56
N ASP A 17 3.25 -2.09 9.60
CA ASP A 17 2.86 -2.68 8.33
C ASP A 17 3.88 -2.23 7.27
N PHE A 18 4.49 -3.19 6.57
CA PHE A 18 5.52 -2.89 5.58
C PHE A 18 4.95 -2.41 4.24
N ILE A 19 3.66 -2.63 4.00
CA ILE A 19 3.01 -2.36 2.72
C ILE A 19 2.10 -1.14 2.82
N SER A 20 1.46 -0.93 3.98
CA SER A 20 0.48 0.14 4.16
C SER A 20 0.97 1.17 5.18
N TRP A 21 1.48 2.31 4.69
CA TRP A 21 1.78 3.47 5.54
C TRP A 21 0.54 4.35 5.66
N LYS A 22 0.35 5.01 6.81
CA LYS A 22 -0.88 5.79 7.08
C LYS A 22 -1.07 7.00 6.15
N GLU A 23 0.00 7.52 5.57
CA GLU A 23 -0.03 8.64 4.64
C GLU A 23 -0.05 8.22 3.16
N ASP A 24 0.06 6.93 2.86
CA ASP A 24 0.01 6.44 1.49
C ASP A 24 -1.44 6.33 1.00
N ASN A 25 -1.91 7.33 0.25
CA ASN A 25 -3.15 7.25 -0.54
C ASN A 25 -3.03 6.32 -1.77
N ASN A 26 -1.85 5.72 -1.98
CA ASN A 26 -1.47 4.94 -3.15
C ASN A 26 -2.49 3.84 -3.56
N LEU A 27 -3.12 3.18 -2.58
CA LEU A 27 -4.15 2.15 -2.86
C LEU A 27 -5.40 2.73 -3.53
N HIS A 28 -5.80 3.95 -3.15
CA HIS A 28 -6.94 4.63 -3.74
C HIS A 28 -6.64 5.07 -5.18
N GLU A 29 -5.45 5.63 -5.39
CA GLU A 29 -4.99 6.13 -6.69
C GLU A 29 -4.84 5.00 -7.70
N ILE A 30 -4.19 3.89 -7.31
CA ILE A 30 -4.07 2.69 -8.16
C ILE A 30 -5.45 2.14 -8.55
N LYS A 31 -6.43 2.17 -7.63
CA LYS A 31 -7.80 1.71 -7.92
C LYS A 31 -8.47 2.59 -8.97
N ILE A 32 -8.27 3.90 -8.89
CA ILE A 32 -8.83 4.86 -9.85
C ILE A 32 -8.12 4.76 -11.20
N MET A 33 -6.79 4.69 -11.22
CA MET A 33 -5.99 4.52 -12.44
C MET A 33 -6.38 3.25 -13.19
N LYS A 34 -6.61 2.13 -12.48
CA LYS A 34 -7.11 0.88 -13.10
C LYS A 34 -8.51 1.03 -13.67
N LYS A 35 -9.40 1.76 -12.99
CA LYS A 35 -10.79 1.98 -13.44
C LYS A 35 -10.84 2.78 -14.75
N TYR A 36 -10.01 3.81 -14.86
CA TYR A 36 -10.01 4.73 -16.02
C TYR A 36 -8.89 4.46 -17.03
N ARG A 37 -8.10 3.39 -16.83
CA ARG A 37 -6.96 3.02 -17.70
C ARG A 37 -5.99 4.17 -17.92
N ILE A 38 -5.72 4.93 -16.86
CA ILE A 38 -4.77 6.04 -16.91
C ILE A 38 -3.36 5.45 -17.01
N PRO A 39 -2.58 5.78 -18.05
CA PRO A 39 -1.29 5.13 -18.32
C PRO A 39 -0.16 5.63 -17.42
N LYS A 40 -0.19 6.91 -17.02
CA LYS A 40 0.84 7.52 -16.18
C LYS A 40 0.24 8.04 -14.88
N HIS A 41 1.01 7.96 -13.82
CA HIS A 41 0.58 8.50 -12.53
C HIS A 41 0.52 10.03 -12.54
N GLU A 42 1.39 10.68 -13.31
CA GLU A 42 1.42 12.14 -13.52
C GLU A 42 0.09 12.69 -14.02
N ASP A 43 -0.64 11.93 -14.84
CA ASP A 43 -1.95 12.32 -15.39
C ASP A 43 -3.07 12.31 -14.33
N TYR A 44 -2.85 11.67 -13.18
CA TYR A 44 -3.81 11.59 -12.07
C TYR A 44 -3.61 12.68 -11.02
N THR A 45 -2.36 13.13 -10.83
CA THR A 45 -1.97 14.07 -9.77
C THR A 45 -1.83 15.52 -10.25
N ALA A 46 -2.13 15.79 -11.53
CA ALA A 46 -2.05 17.11 -12.16
C ALA A 46 -3.06 18.13 -11.58
#